data_AF-A0A0F9ZMA6-F1
#
_entry.id   AF-A0A0F9ZMA6-F1
#
_cell.length_a   1.000
_cell.length_b   1.000
_cell.length_c   1.000
_cell.angle_alpha   90.00
_cell.angle_beta   90.00
_cell.angle_gamma   90.00
#
_symmetry.space_group_name_H-M   'P 1'
#
loop_
_entity.id
_entity.type
_entity.pdbx_description
1 polymer ?
#
loop_
_entity_poly.entity_id
_entity_poly.type
_entity_poly.pdbx_seq_one_letter_code
_entity_poly.pdbx_strand_id
1 'polypeptide(L)'
;MVLYLYIIASHLIGDFMLQPNRLITWKKKNIMGILVHVLILLIVNLVFLFPYLGYQGFVIGLLLVYLTHFLEDVWKVEFVKRYPNREFPAFVFDQVVHFTAFTILYWYALELIPNLSNPIFAFLYGSIWPVLFLLFITTSSYIYDIIEFQIKRIKNKELKYKRNYYGMVKRTIIIIIILSILNIII
;
A
#
# COMPACT_ATOMS: atom_id res chain seq x y z
N MET A 1 -15.11 -9.25 -4.07
CA MET A 1 -14.48 -9.12 -2.73
C MET A 1 -12.96 -9.26 -2.80
N VAL A 2 -12.42 -10.32 -3.40
CA VAL A 2 -10.96 -10.55 -3.50
C VAL A 2 -10.23 -9.40 -4.23
N LEU A 3 -10.77 -8.94 -5.37
CA LEU A 3 -10.23 -7.77 -6.11
C LEU A 3 -10.07 -6.54 -5.22
N TYR A 4 -11.08 -6.19 -4.42
CA TYR A 4 -11.04 -5.03 -3.54
C TYR A 4 -9.89 -5.11 -2.53
N LEU A 5 -9.68 -6.31 -1.96
CA LEU A 5 -8.57 -6.54 -1.03
C LEU A 5 -7.20 -6.46 -1.72
N TYR A 6 -7.10 -6.89 -2.99
CA TYR A 6 -5.86 -6.74 -3.75
C TYR A 6 -5.55 -5.29 -4.09
N ILE A 7 -6.56 -4.47 -4.40
CA ILE A 7 -6.42 -3.02 -4.58
C ILE A 7 -5.87 -2.40 -3.29
N ILE A 8 -6.48 -2.70 -2.14
CA ILE A 8 -6.02 -2.20 -0.84
C ILE A 8 -4.60 -2.69 -0.53
N ALA A 9 -4.33 -4.00 -0.67
CA ALA A 9 -3.04 -4.59 -0.31
C ALA A 9 -1.89 -4.01 -1.13
N SER A 10 -2.07 -3.93 -2.45
CA SER A 10 -1.03 -3.40 -3.35
C SER A 10 -0.78 -1.91 -3.12
N HIS A 11 -1.82 -1.12 -2.85
CA HIS A 11 -1.66 0.26 -2.43
C HIS A 11 -0.91 0.38 -1.10
N LEU A 12 -1.28 -0.37 -0.05
CA LEU A 12 -0.59 -0.34 1.25
C LEU A 12 0.91 -0.70 1.13
N ILE A 13 1.23 -1.70 0.30
CA ILE A 13 2.62 -2.08 0.01
C ILE A 13 3.37 -0.92 -0.64
N GLY A 14 2.77 -0.30 -1.66
CA GLY A 14 3.37 0.84 -2.36
C GLY A 14 3.61 2.04 -1.44
N ASP A 15 2.59 2.42 -0.66
CA ASP A 15 2.59 3.64 0.16
C ASP A 15 3.42 3.52 1.44
N PHE A 16 3.34 2.38 2.13
CA PHE A 16 3.96 2.23 3.43
C PHE A 16 5.28 1.47 3.38
N MET A 17 5.35 0.37 2.61
CA MET A 17 6.58 -0.42 2.52
C MET A 17 7.56 0.22 1.53
N LEU A 18 7.12 0.50 0.30
CA LEU A 18 8.02 0.87 -0.80
C LEU A 18 8.32 2.38 -0.90
N GLN A 19 7.97 3.15 0.12
CA GLN A 19 8.24 4.59 0.18
C GLN A 19 9.43 4.90 1.11
N PRO A 20 10.70 4.84 0.70
CA PRO A 20 11.81 5.11 1.62
C PRO A 20 11.79 6.55 2.16
N ASN A 21 12.40 6.79 3.32
CA ASN A 21 12.45 8.14 3.92
C ASN A 21 13.07 9.21 3.01
N ARG A 22 13.99 8.81 2.13
CA ARG A 22 14.55 9.69 1.09
C ARG A 22 13.46 10.16 0.13
N LEU A 23 12.56 9.26 -0.28
CA LEU A 23 11.42 9.59 -1.14
C LEU A 23 10.41 10.49 -0.41
N ILE A 24 10.10 10.21 0.87
CA ILE A 24 9.27 11.12 1.68
C ILE A 24 9.87 12.54 1.72
N THR A 25 11.17 12.63 1.97
CA THR A 25 11.87 13.92 2.02
C THR A 25 11.88 14.61 0.66
N TRP A 26 11.99 13.84 -0.43
CA TRP A 26 11.96 14.36 -1.79
C TRP A 26 10.58 14.87 -2.19
N LYS A 27 9.50 14.12 -1.89
CA LYS A 27 8.09 14.53 -2.09
C LYS A 27 7.80 15.90 -1.46
N LYS A 28 8.29 16.13 -0.24
CA LYS A 28 8.11 17.41 0.48
C LYS A 28 8.84 18.60 -0.19
N LYS A 29 9.87 18.34 -1.00
CA LYS A 29 10.73 19.37 -1.61
C LYS A 29 10.43 19.63 -3.09
N ASN A 30 10.00 18.62 -3.83
CA ASN A 30 9.86 18.69 -5.28
C ASN A 30 8.75 17.76 -5.79
N ILE A 31 7.93 18.25 -6.73
CA ILE A 31 6.86 17.50 -7.39
C ILE A 31 7.35 16.22 -8.09
N MET A 32 8.60 16.18 -8.56
CA MET A 32 9.22 14.97 -9.12
C MET A 32 9.29 13.83 -8.11
N GLY A 33 9.46 14.14 -6.81
CA GLY A 33 9.39 13.13 -5.76
C GLY A 33 7.99 12.54 -5.61
N ILE A 34 6.95 13.36 -5.81
CA ILE A 34 5.54 12.90 -5.84
C ILE A 34 5.31 12.03 -7.07
N LEU A 35 5.75 12.47 -8.25
CA LEU A 35 5.62 11.71 -9.49
C LEU A 35 6.28 10.33 -9.39
N VAL A 36 7.52 10.25 -8.90
CA VAL A 36 8.23 8.97 -8.72
C VAL A 36 7.49 8.05 -7.75
N HIS A 37 6.93 8.60 -6.67
CA HIS A 37 6.15 7.83 -5.72
C HIS A 37 4.88 7.25 -6.34
N VAL A 38 4.10 8.08 -7.04
CA VAL A 38 2.88 7.66 -7.75
C VAL A 38 3.21 6.59 -8.79
N LEU A 39 4.33 6.72 -9.51
CA LEU A 39 4.80 5.70 -10.47
C LEU A 39 5.15 4.37 -9.79
N ILE A 40 5.81 4.40 -8.63
CA ILE A 40 6.08 3.19 -7.85
C ILE A 40 4.76 2.49 -7.48
N LEU A 41 3.78 3.25 -6.97
CA LEU A 41 2.49 2.65 -6.62
C LEU A 41 1.75 2.08 -7.83
N LEU A 42 1.75 2.82 -8.96
CA LEU A 42 1.14 2.36 -10.20
C LEU A 42 1.78 1.04 -10.66
N ILE A 43 3.11 0.96 -10.69
CA ILE A 43 3.82 -0.27 -11.05
C ILE A 43 3.44 -1.43 -10.13
N VAL A 44 3.42 -1.19 -8.81
CA VAL A 44 3.03 -2.22 -7.82
C VAL A 44 1.61 -2.69 -8.09
N ASN A 45 0.67 -1.79 -8.32
CA ASN A 45 -0.71 -2.16 -8.60
C ASN A 45 -0.86 -2.86 -9.95
N LEU A 46 -0.14 -2.47 -11.00
CA LEU A 46 -0.15 -3.19 -12.27
C LEU A 46 0.35 -4.62 -12.09
N VAL A 47 1.36 -4.85 -11.24
CA VAL A 47 1.86 -6.19 -10.92
C VAL A 47 0.83 -7.01 -10.13
N PHE A 48 0.18 -6.43 -9.13
CA PHE A 48 -0.79 -7.16 -8.29
C PHE A 48 -2.17 -7.31 -8.92
N LEU A 49 -2.53 -6.45 -9.87
CA LEU A 49 -3.84 -6.44 -10.53
C LEU A 49 -3.73 -6.92 -11.98
N PHE A 50 -2.59 -7.51 -12.37
CA PHE A 50 -2.32 -7.99 -13.72
C PHE A 50 -3.44 -8.85 -14.33
N PRO A 51 -4.15 -9.75 -13.59
CA PRO A 51 -5.21 -10.57 -14.18
C PRO A 51 -6.43 -9.77 -14.64
N TYR A 52 -6.55 -8.52 -14.19
CA TYR A 52 -7.67 -7.62 -14.48
C TYR A 52 -7.32 -6.57 -15.56
N LEU A 53 -6.06 -6.49 -16.01
CA LEU A 53 -5.61 -5.46 -16.97
C LEU A 53 -6.13 -5.69 -18.40
N GLY A 54 -6.69 -6.86 -18.70
CA GLY A 54 -7.39 -7.13 -19.97
C GLY A 54 -8.67 -6.32 -20.14
N TYR A 55 -9.22 -5.76 -19.05
CA TYR A 55 -10.44 -4.97 -19.06
C TYR A 55 -10.13 -3.48 -19.20
N GLN A 56 -10.37 -2.92 -20.39
CA GLN A 56 -10.01 -1.52 -20.70
C GLN A 56 -10.60 -0.51 -19.70
N GLY A 57 -11.88 -0.67 -19.33
CA GLY A 57 -12.53 0.22 -18.36
C GLY A 57 -11.89 0.16 -16.97
N PHE A 58 -11.40 -1.02 -16.56
CA PHE A 58 -10.66 -1.17 -15.31
C PHE A 58 -9.31 -0.44 -15.35
N VAL A 59 -8.57 -0.54 -16.46
CA VAL A 59 -7.30 0.16 -16.62
C VAL A 59 -7.50 1.68 -16.59
N ILE A 60 -8.53 2.19 -17.27
CA ILE A 60 -8.87 3.63 -17.21
C ILE A 60 -9.22 4.05 -15.78
N GLY A 61 -10.06 3.29 -15.09
CA GLY A 61 -10.41 3.55 -13.70
C GLY A 61 -9.18 3.52 -12.77
N LEU A 62 -8.28 2.56 -12.98
CA LEU A 62 -7.03 2.47 -12.23
C LEU A 62 -6.15 3.72 -12.45
N LEU A 63 -5.99 4.18 -13.69
CA LEU A 63 -5.25 5.40 -13.99
C LEU A 63 -5.87 6.65 -13.33
N LEU A 64 -7.20 6.73 -13.27
CA LEU A 64 -7.91 7.81 -12.56
C LEU A 64 -7.67 7.78 -11.05
N VAL A 65 -7.57 6.59 -10.45
CA VAL A 65 -7.17 6.44 -9.05
C VAL A 65 -5.76 7.01 -8.83
N TYR A 66 -4.81 6.73 -9.74
CA TYR A 66 -3.45 7.27 -9.64
C TYR A 66 -3.35 8.77 -9.87
N LEU A 67 -4.16 9.31 -10.78
CA LEU A 67 -4.28 10.74 -10.96
C LEU A 67 -4.82 11.40 -9.68
N THR A 68 -5.83 10.79 -9.07
CA THR A 68 -6.40 11.26 -7.80
C THR A 68 -5.34 11.25 -6.69
N HIS A 69 -4.59 10.16 -6.56
CA HIS A 69 -3.50 10.04 -5.59
C HIS A 69 -2.40 11.10 -5.80
N PHE A 70 -2.00 11.36 -7.05
CA PHE A 70 -1.04 12.43 -7.35
C PHE A 70 -1.54 13.80 -6.90
N LEU A 71 -2.80 14.15 -7.22
CA LEU A 71 -3.40 15.43 -6.85
C LEU A 71 -3.52 15.57 -5.33
N GLU A 72 -3.90 14.50 -4.66
CA GLU A 72 -4.02 14.41 -3.22
C GLU A 72 -2.67 14.61 -2.52
N ASP A 73 -1.61 13.97 -3.01
CA ASP A 73 -0.25 14.14 -2.49
C ASP A 73 0.25 15.58 -2.63
N VAL A 74 -0.01 16.20 -3.79
CA VAL A 74 0.32 17.62 -4.03
C VAL A 74 -0.43 18.48 -3.01
N TRP A 75 -1.74 18.28 -2.87
CA TRP A 75 -2.55 19.01 -1.90
C TRP A 75 -2.03 18.81 -0.47
N LYS A 76 -1.75 17.57 -0.06
CA LYS A 76 -1.30 17.21 1.28
C LYS A 76 0.03 17.87 1.62
N VAL A 77 0.99 17.84 0.69
CA VAL A 77 2.30 18.49 0.86
C VAL A 77 2.15 19.99 1.05
N GLU A 78 1.37 20.66 0.21
CA GLU A 78 1.14 22.11 0.33
C GLU A 78 0.31 22.48 1.57
N PHE A 79 -0.69 21.67 1.91
CA PHE A 79 -1.51 21.86 3.10
C PHE A 79 -0.67 21.74 4.38
N VAL A 80 0.18 20.72 4.49
CA VAL A 80 1.05 20.53 5.66
C VAL A 80 2.14 21.60 5.73
N LYS A 81 2.66 22.08 4.60
CA LYS A 81 3.58 23.24 4.59
C LYS A 81 2.91 24.48 5.16
N ARG A 82 1.63 24.73 4.82
CA ARG A 82 0.86 25.88 5.30
C ARG A 82 0.37 25.72 6.74
N TYR A 83 0.05 24.49 7.14
CA TYR A 83 -0.49 24.15 8.45
C TYR A 83 0.27 22.97 9.09
N PRO A 84 1.50 23.18 9.60
CA PRO A 84 2.35 22.10 10.11
C PRO A 84 1.73 21.28 11.25
N ASN A 85 0.86 21.88 12.06
CA ASN A 85 0.18 21.21 13.17
C ASN A 85 -1.02 20.35 12.72
N ARG A 86 -1.30 20.27 11.42
CA ARG A 86 -2.45 19.53 10.85
C ARG A 86 -2.02 18.29 10.05
N GLU A 87 -0.83 17.76 10.30
CA GLU A 87 -0.35 16.52 9.65
C GLU A 87 -1.29 15.32 9.86
N PHE A 88 -1.79 15.11 11.08
CA PHE A 88 -2.68 13.98 11.36
C PHE A 88 -4.06 14.11 10.67
N PRO A 89 -4.78 15.24 10.75
CA PRO A 89 -5.99 15.45 9.95
C PRO A 89 -5.76 15.29 8.44
N ALA A 90 -4.64 15.80 7.92
CA ALA A 90 -4.29 15.65 6.50
C ALA A 90 -4.08 14.17 6.13
N PHE A 91 -3.47 13.38 7.02
CA PHE A 91 -3.35 11.93 6.86
C PHE A 91 -4.72 11.23 6.89
N VAL A 92 -5.63 11.58 7.81
CA VAL A 92 -6.97 10.98 7.86
C VAL A 92 -7.77 11.29 6.60
N PHE A 93 -7.77 12.54 6.16
CA PHE A 93 -8.41 12.94 4.90
C PHE A 93 -7.84 12.13 3.73
N ASP A 94 -6.53 11.97 3.70
CA ASP A 94 -5.85 11.20 2.69
C ASP A 94 -6.35 9.75 2.63
N GLN A 95 -6.43 9.06 3.77
CA GLN A 95 -7.01 7.71 3.82
C GLN A 95 -8.47 7.67 3.33
N VAL A 96 -9.30 8.68 3.65
CA VAL A 96 -10.71 8.75 3.18
C VAL A 96 -10.79 8.88 1.66
N VAL A 97 -9.94 9.70 1.04
CA VAL A 97 -9.91 9.87 -0.42
C VAL A 97 -9.54 8.54 -1.10
N HIS A 98 -8.51 7.87 -0.62
CA HIS A 98 -8.09 6.56 -1.11
C HIS A 98 -9.20 5.51 -1.02
N PHE A 99 -9.80 5.33 0.16
CA PHE A 99 -10.89 4.38 0.35
C PHE A 99 -12.08 4.67 -0.57
N THR A 100 -12.40 5.95 -0.77
CA THR A 100 -13.46 6.38 -1.69
C THR A 100 -13.12 6.01 -3.13
N ALA A 101 -11.91 6.34 -3.59
CA ALA A 101 -11.44 6.05 -4.94
C ALA A 101 -11.41 4.54 -5.24
N PHE A 102 -10.93 3.73 -4.29
CA PHE A 102 -10.94 2.27 -4.41
C PHE A 102 -12.34 1.68 -4.43
N THR A 103 -13.25 2.24 -3.62
CA THR A 103 -14.66 1.81 -3.61
C THR A 103 -15.29 2.07 -4.97
N ILE A 104 -15.11 3.27 -5.54
CA ILE A 104 -15.63 3.61 -6.87
C ILE A 104 -15.05 2.68 -7.95
N LEU A 105 -13.73 2.47 -7.95
CA LEU A 105 -13.08 1.56 -8.90
C LEU A 105 -13.62 0.13 -8.77
N TYR A 106 -13.78 -0.37 -7.54
CA TYR A 106 -14.29 -1.70 -7.30
C TYR A 106 -15.74 -1.86 -7.72
N TRP A 107 -16.59 -0.85 -7.48
CA TRP A 107 -17.98 -0.85 -7.93
C TRP A 107 -18.09 -0.96 -9.45
N TYR A 108 -17.24 -0.23 -10.19
CA TYR A 108 -17.16 -0.35 -11.65
C TYR A 108 -16.62 -1.71 -12.12
N ALA A 109 -15.96 -2.46 -11.24
CA ALA A 109 -15.29 -3.72 -11.54
C ALA A 109 -15.96 -4.96 -10.92
N LEU A 110 -17.18 -4.84 -10.38
CA LEU A 110 -17.86 -5.91 -9.62
C LEU A 110 -18.03 -7.21 -10.43
N GLU A 111 -18.26 -7.08 -11.73
CA GLU A 111 -18.54 -8.20 -12.64
C GLU A 111 -17.28 -8.77 -13.30
N LEU A 112 -16.09 -8.22 -12.99
CA LEU A 112 -14.85 -8.68 -13.60
C LEU A 112 -14.44 -10.04 -13.04
N ILE A 113 -14.46 -11.05 -13.90
CA ILE A 113 -13.93 -12.38 -13.61
C ILE A 113 -12.51 -12.44 -14.20
N PRO A 114 -11.46 -12.56 -13.39
CA PRO A 114 -10.11 -12.71 -13.94
C PRO A 114 -9.98 -14.03 -14.71
N ASN A 115 -9.22 -14.05 -15.80
CA ASN A 115 -8.92 -15.29 -16.50
C ASN A 115 -7.81 -16.05 -15.73
N LEU A 116 -8.22 -17.07 -14.97
CA LEU A 116 -7.34 -17.83 -14.07
C LEU A 116 -7.10 -19.26 -14.57
N SER A 117 -6.66 -19.41 -15.81
CA SER A 117 -6.34 -20.73 -16.39
C SER A 117 -5.14 -21.43 -15.70
N ASN A 118 -4.24 -20.66 -15.08
CA ASN A 118 -3.12 -21.18 -14.32
C ASN A 118 -3.56 -21.51 -12.86
N PRO A 119 -3.27 -22.72 -12.34
CA PRO A 119 -3.72 -23.14 -11.01
C PRO A 119 -3.15 -22.29 -9.86
N ILE A 120 -1.93 -21.74 -10.02
CA ILE A 120 -1.34 -20.83 -9.03
C ILE A 120 -2.13 -19.52 -9.00
N PHE A 121 -2.49 -18.97 -10.16
CA PHE A 121 -3.30 -17.76 -10.23
C PHE A 121 -4.74 -18.01 -9.76
N ALA A 122 -5.30 -19.19 -10.04
CA ALA A 122 -6.59 -19.62 -9.49
C ALA A 122 -6.57 -19.62 -7.95
N PHE A 123 -5.50 -20.14 -7.33
CA PHE A 123 -5.32 -20.08 -5.89
C PHE A 123 -5.16 -18.64 -5.38
N LEU A 124 -4.25 -17.86 -5.96
CA LEU A 124 -3.95 -16.50 -5.52
C LEU A 124 -5.16 -15.56 -5.60
N TYR A 125 -5.86 -15.55 -6.73
CA TYR A 125 -6.93 -14.59 -7.02
C TYR A 125 -8.35 -15.16 -6.84
N GLY A 126 -8.50 -16.48 -6.78
CA GLY A 126 -9.78 -17.15 -6.52
C GLY A 126 -10.09 -17.33 -5.03
N SER A 127 -9.08 -17.22 -4.16
CA SER A 127 -9.22 -17.34 -2.70
C SER A 127 -8.97 -16.00 -2.00
N ILE A 128 -9.64 -15.78 -0.88
CA ILE A 128 -9.41 -14.61 -0.02
C ILE A 128 -8.17 -14.76 0.87
N TRP A 129 -7.74 -15.99 1.15
CA TRP A 129 -6.67 -16.28 2.10
C TRP A 129 -5.31 -15.70 1.70
N PRO A 130 -4.84 -15.79 0.44
CA PRO A 130 -3.55 -15.24 0.05
C PRO A 130 -3.47 -13.72 0.24
N VAL A 131 -4.54 -12.99 -0.09
CA VAL A 131 -4.57 -11.53 0.07
C VAL A 131 -4.71 -11.11 1.53
N LEU A 132 -5.48 -11.84 2.36
CA LEU A 132 -5.52 -11.59 3.80
C LEU A 132 -4.16 -11.84 4.46
N PHE A 133 -3.48 -12.90 4.05
CA PHE A 133 -2.13 -13.21 4.51
C PHE A 133 -1.14 -12.10 4.14
N LEU A 134 -1.20 -11.60 2.90
CA LEU A 134 -0.40 -10.48 2.43
C LEU A 134 -0.67 -9.19 3.23
N LEU A 135 -1.95 -8.88 3.47
CA LEU A 135 -2.37 -7.74 4.29
C LEU A 135 -1.86 -7.86 5.73
N PHE A 136 -1.99 -9.05 6.33
CA PHE A 136 -1.52 -9.33 7.68
C PHE A 136 -0.01 -9.12 7.80
N ILE A 137 0.78 -9.71 6.90
CA ILE A 137 2.25 -9.55 6.92
C ILE A 137 2.65 -8.09 6.72
N THR A 138 2.03 -7.40 5.75
CA THR A 138 2.35 -6.01 5.41
C THR A 138 2.07 -5.08 6.59
N THR A 139 0.85 -5.15 7.13
CA THR A 139 0.39 -4.29 8.22
C THR A 139 1.14 -4.59 9.52
N SER A 140 1.26 -5.87 9.91
CA SER A 140 2.00 -6.25 11.13
C SER A 140 3.47 -5.83 11.07
N SER A 141 4.14 -6.02 9.93
CA SER A 141 5.55 -5.66 9.76
C SER A 141 5.77 -4.14 9.86
N TYR A 142 4.85 -3.35 9.29
CA TYR A 142 4.88 -1.90 9.33
C TYR A 142 4.52 -1.34 10.71
N ILE A 143 3.44 -1.84 11.33
CA ILE A 143 3.02 -1.44 12.68
C ILE A 143 4.14 -1.73 13.68
N TYR A 144 4.78 -2.90 13.59
CA TYR A 144 5.92 -3.23 14.46
C TYR A 144 7.08 -2.25 14.27
N ASP A 145 7.42 -1.87 13.03
CA ASP A 145 8.48 -0.89 12.74
C ASP A 145 8.19 0.47 13.41
N ILE A 146 6.93 0.93 13.35
CA ILE A 146 6.49 2.15 14.03
C ILE A 146 6.57 1.99 15.54
N ILE A 147 6.02 0.91 16.11
CA ILE A 147 6.02 0.69 17.56
C ILE A 147 7.46 0.62 18.09
N GLU A 148 8.34 -0.12 17.43
CA GLU A 148 9.76 -0.23 17.77
C GLU A 148 10.42 1.16 17.77
N PHE A 149 10.12 1.99 16.76
CA PHE A 149 10.60 3.36 16.72
C PHE A 149 10.05 4.21 17.88
N GLN A 150 8.74 4.14 18.18
CA GLN A 150 8.15 4.93 19.27
C GLN A 150 8.74 4.55 20.62
N ILE A 151 8.95 3.25 20.88
CA ILE A 151 9.61 2.75 22.10
C ILE A 151 11.04 3.29 22.22
N LYS A 152 11.80 3.27 21.13
CA LYS A 152 13.17 3.83 21.10
C LYS A 152 13.17 5.35 21.31
N ARG A 153 12.16 6.04 20.77
CA ARG A 153 12.00 7.49 20.89
C ARG A 153 11.64 7.96 22.30
N ILE A 154 10.94 7.14 23.09
CA ILE A 154 10.71 7.42 24.52
C ILE A 154 12.06 7.55 25.26
N LYS A 155 13.05 6.73 24.91
CA LYS A 155 14.40 6.76 25.49
C LYS A 155 15.29 7.86 24.89
N ASN A 156 15.15 8.14 23.60
CA ASN A 156 15.89 9.19 22.89
C ASN A 156 14.93 10.04 22.04
N LYS A 157 14.54 11.21 22.57
CA LYS A 157 13.56 12.10 21.93
C LYS A 157 14.02 12.67 20.58
N GLU A 158 15.34 12.75 20.36
CA GLU A 158 15.94 13.27 19.12
C GLU A 158 16.05 12.23 18.02
N LEU A 159 15.70 10.96 18.32
CA LEU A 159 15.77 9.88 17.35
C LEU A 159 14.85 10.17 16.17
N LYS A 160 15.45 10.30 14.98
CA LYS A 160 14.72 10.46 13.72
C LYS A 160 14.26 9.09 13.22
N TYR A 161 13.01 9.02 12.77
CA TYR A 161 12.47 7.79 12.20
C TYR A 161 13.29 7.35 10.97
N LYS A 162 13.65 6.07 10.93
CA LYS A 162 14.30 5.41 9.79
C LYS A 162 13.67 4.05 9.59
N ARG A 163 13.04 3.82 8.43
CA ARG A 163 12.44 2.52 8.07
C ARG A 163 13.48 1.41 8.15
N ASN A 164 13.18 0.37 8.93
CA ASN A 164 14.03 -0.80 9.10
C ASN A 164 13.63 -1.92 8.12
N TYR A 165 13.95 -1.74 6.85
CA TYR A 165 13.65 -2.71 5.78
C TYR A 165 14.16 -4.11 6.11
N TYR A 166 15.38 -4.23 6.63
CA TYR A 166 15.95 -5.51 7.05
C TYR A 166 15.10 -6.17 8.14
N GLY A 167 14.68 -5.41 9.15
CA GLY A 167 13.78 -5.90 10.20
C GLY A 167 12.42 -6.33 9.66
N MET A 168 11.83 -5.57 8.74
CA MET A 168 10.55 -5.91 8.09
C MET A 168 10.66 -7.23 7.33
N VAL A 169 11.67 -7.38 6.46
CA VAL A 169 11.91 -8.62 5.70
C VAL A 169 12.16 -9.81 6.65
N LYS A 170 12.98 -9.63 7.69
CA LYS A 170 13.25 -10.68 8.67
C LYS A 170 11.96 -11.15 9.37
N ARG A 171 11.08 -10.22 9.78
CA ARG A 171 9.78 -10.56 10.40
C ARG A 171 8.87 -11.28 9.42
N THR A 172 8.79 -10.82 8.16
CA THR A 172 8.04 -11.50 7.11
C THR A 172 8.47 -12.95 6.94
N ILE A 173 9.79 -13.19 6.85
CA ILE A 173 10.34 -14.55 6.73
C ILE A 173 10.00 -15.41 7.96
N ILE A 174 10.15 -14.87 9.16
CA ILE A 174 9.82 -15.59 10.40
C ILE A 174 8.33 -15.96 10.44
N ILE A 175 7.43 -15.05 10.09
CA ILE A 175 5.99 -15.30 10.06
C ILE A 175 5.67 -16.41 9.05
N ILE A 176 6.26 -16.37 7.85
CA ILE A 176 6.11 -17.41 6.83
C ILE A 176 6.54 -18.76 7.40
N ILE A 177 7.73 -18.86 8.00
CA ILE A 177 8.26 -20.11 8.57
C ILE A 177 7.34 -20.64 9.68
N ILE A 178 6.92 -19.80 10.62
CA ILE A 178 6.04 -20.20 11.72
C ILE A 178 4.72 -20.77 11.18
N LEU A 179 4.11 -20.09 10.21
CA LEU A 179 2.82 -20.53 9.67
C LEU A 179 2.94 -21.80 8.82
N SER A 180 4.07 -21.98 8.11
CA SER A 180 4.38 -23.24 7.43
C SER A 180 4.55 -24.39 8.42
N ILE A 181 5.20 -24.18 9.57
CA ILE A 181 5.38 -25.21 10.61
C ILE A 181 4.05 -25.57 11.29
N LEU A 182 3.18 -24.57 11.52
CA LEU A 182 1.90 -24.77 12.18
C LEU A 182 0.83 -25.43 11.27
N ASN A 183 1.16 -25.78 10.02
CA ASN A 183 0.21 -26.26 9.00
C ASN A 183 -1.02 -25.34 8.83
N ILE A 184 -0.92 -24.06 9.19
CA ILE A 184 -1.98 -23.06 9.00
C ILE A 184 -2.03 -22.60 7.54
N ILE A 185 -1.16 -23.14 6.69
CA ILE A 185 -1.16 -22.92 5.24
C ILE A 185 -1.11 -24.29 4.56
N ILE A 186 -2.27 -24.91 4.35
CA ILE A 186 -2.75 -25.67 3.18
C ILE A 186 -4.28 -25.65 3.26
#